data_AF-A0A2Z6LQZ0-F1
#
_entry.id   AF-A0A2Z6LQZ0-F1
#
_cell.length_a   1.000
_cell.length_b   1.000
_cell.length_c   1.000
_cell.angle_alpha   90.00
_cell.angle_beta   90.00
_cell.angle_gamma   90.00
#
_symmetry.space_group_name_H-M   'P 1'
#
loop_
_entity.id
_entity.type
_entity.pdbx_description
1 polymer ?
#
loop_
_entity_poly.entity_id
_entity_poly.type
_entity_poly.pdbx_seq_one_letter_code
_entity_poly.pdbx_strand_id
1 'polypeptide(L)' 'MAESDWPKKDNRRFLHVVYRVGDLERAIKFYTESLGFKLLRQRDVPAEKYTNAFVGFGHETSYFAIELTYTLVVLTCMV' A
#
# COMPACT_ATOMS: atom_id res chain seq x y z
N MET A 1 -24.77 -28.92 -6.38
CA MET A 1 -24.43 -27.57 -5.88
C MET A 1 -24.58 -26.63 -7.05
N ALA A 2 -25.50 -25.65 -7.00
CA ALA A 2 -25.68 -24.71 -8.11
C ALA A 2 -24.45 -23.81 -8.23
N GLU A 3 -23.90 -23.70 -9.43
CA GLU A 3 -22.79 -22.80 -9.71
C GLU A 3 -23.28 -21.36 -9.58
N SER A 4 -22.56 -20.54 -8.81
CA SER A 4 -22.93 -19.15 -8.61
C SER A 4 -22.50 -18.31 -9.81
N ASP A 5 -23.43 -17.60 -10.44
CA ASP A 5 -23.12 -16.68 -11.54
C ASP A 5 -22.58 -15.32 -11.07
N TRP A 6 -22.34 -15.13 -9.77
CA TRP A 6 -21.78 -13.89 -9.22
C TRP A 6 -20.46 -13.48 -9.92
N PRO A 7 -19.47 -14.37 -10.18
CA PRO A 7 -18.19 -13.97 -10.76
C PRO A 7 -18.32 -13.41 -12.18
N LYS A 8 -19.37 -13.81 -12.90
CA LYS A 8 -19.66 -13.36 -14.26
C LYS A 8 -20.36 -12.01 -14.31
N LYS A 9 -20.99 -11.59 -13.20
CA LYS A 9 -21.76 -10.33 -13.09
C LYS A 9 -21.03 -9.21 -12.35
N ASP A 10 -19.96 -9.53 -11.64
CA ASP A 10 -19.17 -8.58 -10.86
C ASP A 10 -18.06 -7.93 -11.69
N ASN A 11 -17.65 -6.74 -11.29
CA ASN A 11 -16.53 -6.00 -11.87
C ASN A 11 -15.41 -5.84 -10.85
N ARG A 12 -14.69 -6.94 -10.57
CA ARG A 12 -13.59 -6.94 -9.60
C ARG A 12 -12.31 -6.34 -10.20
N ARG A 13 -11.56 -5.66 -9.34
CA ARG A 13 -10.28 -5.05 -9.71
C ARG A 13 -9.25 -5.25 -8.60
N PHE A 14 -8.00 -5.48 -8.99
CA PHE A 14 -6.87 -5.39 -8.07
C PHE A 14 -6.64 -3.92 -7.69
N LEU A 15 -6.65 -3.64 -6.38
CA LEU A 15 -6.55 -2.28 -5.86
C LEU A 15 -5.12 -1.93 -5.49
N HIS A 16 -4.55 -2.71 -4.57
CA HIS A 16 -3.19 -2.49 -4.10
C HIS A 16 -2.62 -3.77 -3.49
N VAL A 17 -1.30 -3.78 -3.34
CA VAL A 17 -0.58 -4.72 -2.47
C VAL A 17 -0.20 -4.00 -1.19
N VAL A 18 -0.34 -4.69 -0.06
CA VAL A 18 0.06 -4.18 1.26
C VAL A 18 1.27 -4.97 1.74
N TYR A 19 2.32 -4.26 2.14
CA TYR A 19 3.43 -4.88 2.86
C TYR A 19 4.15 -3.89 3.78
N ARG A 20 4.94 -4.44 4.71
CA ARG A 20 5.63 -3.66 5.73
C ARG A 20 7.02 -3.23 5.27
N VAL A 21 7.42 -2.03 5.67
CA VAL A 21 8.77 -1.49 5.45
C VAL A 21 9.39 -1.06 6.78
N GLY A 22 10.72 -1.21 6.89
CA GLY A 22 11.47 -0.81 8.09
C GLY A 22 11.78 0.69 8.15
N ASP A 23 11.75 1.37 7.00
CA ASP A 23 11.98 2.82 6.88
C ASP A 23 11.06 3.35 5.77
N LEU A 24 10.07 4.16 6.15
CA LEU A 24 9.05 4.64 5.23
C LEU A 24 9.58 5.67 4.25
N GLU A 25 10.39 6.62 4.71
CA GLU A 25 10.93 7.69 3.86
C GLU A 25 11.88 7.12 2.82
N ARG A 26 12.76 6.20 3.23
CA ARG A 26 13.66 5.51 2.31
C ARG A 26 12.90 4.71 1.26
N ALA A 27 11.82 4.04 1.66
CA ALA A 27 10.98 3.28 0.72
C ALA A 27 10.28 4.22 -0.27
N ILE A 28 9.66 5.31 0.20
CA ILE A 28 9.02 6.31 -0.66
C ILE A 28 10.03 6.85 -1.68
N LYS A 29 11.22 7.26 -1.22
CA LYS A 29 12.28 7.80 -2.08
C LYS A 29 12.71 6.82 -3.16
N PHE A 30 12.87 5.54 -2.79
CA PHE A 30 13.17 4.49 -3.77
C PHE A 30 12.08 4.39 -4.85
N TYR A 31 10.81 4.32 -4.45
CA TYR A 31 9.70 4.23 -5.40
C TYR A 31 9.57 5.47 -6.28
N THR A 32 9.75 6.68 -5.73
CA THR A 32 9.60 7.91 -6.50
C THR A 32 10.80 8.22 -7.39
N GLU A 33 12.02 8.10 -6.88
CA GLU A 33 13.24 8.50 -7.61
C GLU A 33 13.77 7.40 -8.52
N SER A 34 13.71 6.14 -8.09
CA SER A 34 14.28 5.02 -8.87
C SER A 34 13.27 4.43 -9.85
N LEU A 35 11.99 4.38 -9.48
CA LEU A 35 10.93 3.75 -10.27
C LEU A 35 9.95 4.74 -10.91
N GLY A 36 10.06 6.03 -10.59
CA GLY A 36 9.22 7.08 -11.17
C GLY A 36 7.77 7.09 -10.66
N PHE A 37 7.52 6.48 -9.48
CA PHE A 37 6.18 6.49 -8.90
C PHE A 37 5.85 7.87 -8.32
N LYS A 38 4.57 8.09 -8.06
CA LYS A 38 4.08 9.24 -7.31
C LYS A 38 3.64 8.79 -5.93
N LEU A 39 3.94 9.61 -4.93
CA LEU A 39 3.29 9.51 -3.62
C LEU A 39 1.85 9.99 -3.80
N LEU A 40 0.89 9.07 -3.65
CA LEU A 40 -0.53 9.32 -3.86
C LEU A 40 -1.20 9.84 -2.59
N ARG A 41 -0.89 9.19 -1.46
CA ARG A 41 -1.47 9.49 -0.15
C ARG A 41 -0.54 9.01 0.95
N GLN A 42 -0.46 9.78 2.03
CA GLN A 42 0.22 9.38 3.27
C GLN A 42 -0.73 9.60 4.43
N ARG A 43 -0.77 8.65 5.37
CA ARG A 43 -1.63 8.69 6.54
C ARG A 43 -0.90 8.17 7.75
N ASP A 44 -0.74 9.03 8.75
CA ASP A 44 -0.29 8.66 10.08
C ASP A 44 -1.49 8.22 10.93
N VAL A 45 -1.33 7.11 11.67
CA VAL A 45 -2.29 6.62 12.67
C VAL A 45 -1.58 6.48 14.02
N PRO A 46 -1.39 7.61 14.75
CA PRO A 46 -0.60 7.62 15.98
C PRO A 46 -1.15 6.70 17.07
N ALA A 47 -2.47 6.57 17.16
CA ALA A 47 -3.15 5.72 18.14
C ALA A 47 -2.78 4.23 17.98
N GLU A 48 -2.53 3.79 16.74
CA GLU A 48 -2.19 2.41 16.41
C GLU A 48 -0.70 2.23 16.08
N LYS A 49 0.09 3.29 16.26
CA LYS A 49 1.55 3.31 16.10
C LYS A 49 2.03 2.85 14.70
N TYR A 50 1.32 3.24 13.65
CA TYR A 50 1.79 3.01 12.28
C TYR A 50 1.51 4.20 11.35
N THR A 51 2.24 4.21 10.25
CA THR A 51 2.09 5.17 9.15
C THR A 51 1.98 4.40 7.84
N ASN A 52 1.03 4.79 6.99
CA ASN A 52 0.87 4.22 5.65
C ASN A 52 1.20 5.23 4.57
N ALA A 53 1.84 4.77 3.50
CA ALA A 53 2.05 5.54 2.29
C ALA A 53 1.61 4.74 1.06
N PHE A 54 0.84 5.38 0.19
CA PHE A 54 0.37 4.83 -1.07
C PHE A 54 1.22 5.40 -2.20
N VAL A 55 1.90 4.55 -2.95
CA VAL A 55 2.71 4.94 -4.11
C VAL A 55 2.23 4.20 -5.36
N GLY A 56 2.26 4.89 -6.51
CA GLY A 56 1.84 4.30 -7.78
C GLY A 56 2.00 5.25 -8.96
N PHE A 57 1.65 4.79 -10.16
CA PHE A 57 1.75 5.60 -11.37
C PHE A 57 0.59 6.59 -11.56
N GLY A 58 -0.52 6.41 -10.85
CA GLY A 58 -1.72 7.22 -11.00
C GLY A 58 -2.72 7.03 -9.85
N HIS A 59 -3.89 7.65 -9.98
CA HIS A 59 -4.90 7.71 -8.93
C HIS A 59 -5.47 6.30 -8.58
N GLU A 60 -5.67 6.04 -7.27
CA GLU A 60 -6.08 4.73 -6.72
C GLU A 60 -7.41 4.20 -7.30
N THR A 61 -8.26 5.08 -7.86
CA THR A 61 -9.53 4.71 -8.50
C THR A 61 -9.36 3.93 -9.79
N SER A 62 -8.25 4.15 -10.51
CA SER A 62 -8.03 3.63 -11.87
C SER A 62 -6.73 2.84 -12.00
N TYR A 63 -5.78 3.05 -11.09
CA TYR A 63 -4.48 2.38 -11.08
C TYR A 63 -4.34 1.43 -9.89
N PHE A 64 -3.46 0.44 -10.05
CA PHE A 64 -2.98 -0.37 -8.94
C PHE A 64 -1.94 0.43 -8.14
N ALA A 65 -2.00 0.34 -6.81
CA ALA A 65 -1.08 1.04 -5.92
C ALA A 65 -0.30 0.07 -5.02
N ILE A 66 0.76 0.59 -4.41
CA ILE A 66 1.49 -0.09 -3.34
C ILE A 66 1.20 0.65 -2.05
N GLU A 67 0.68 -0.07 -1.06
CA GLU A 67 0.50 0.41 0.30
C GLU A 67 1.68 -0.05 1.16
N LEU A 68 2.53 0.91 1.53
CA LEU A 68 3.65 0.73 2.44
C LEU A 68 3.18 0.98 3.86
N THR A 69 3.35 0.01 4.75
CA THR A 69 3.03 0.16 6.17
C THR A 69 4.32 0.19 7.00
N TYR A 70 4.54 1.27 7.72
CA TYR A 70 5.60 1.40 8.71
C TYR A 70 5.00 1.30 10.11
N THR A 71 5.45 0.34 10.91
CA THR A 71 4.97 0.14 12.28
C THR A 71 6.07 0.53 13.26
N LEU A 72 5.77 1.47 14.16
CA LEU A 72 6.72 2.00 15.14
C LEU A 72 7.19 0.97 16.18
N VAL A 73 6.50 -0.18 16.29
CA VAL A 73 6.76 -1.21 17.31
C VAL A 73 7.75 -2.29 16.83
N VAL A 74 7.99 -2.46 15.53
CA VAL A 74 8.84 -3.59 15.04
C VAL A 74 10.35 -3.32 15.14
N LEU A 75 10.77 -2.09 15.43
CA LEU A 75 12.19 -1.75 15.62
C LEU A 75 12.78 -2.27 16.95
N THR A 76 11.96 -2.68 17.92
CA THR A 76 12.44 -3.22 19.21
C THR A 76 12.61 -4.74 19.24
N CYS A 77 12.27 -5.49 18.18
CA CYS A 77 12.38 -6.95 18.17
C CYS A 77 13.34 -7.50 17.09
N MET A 78 14.09 -6.64 16.41
CA MET A 78 15.17 -7.02 15.49
C MET A 78 16.53 -6.39 15.87
N VAL A 79 16.82 -6.36 17.18
CA VAL A 79 18.17 -6.20 17.74
C VAL A 79 18.43 -7.31 18.75
#